data_AF-A0A0R1WSG2-F1
#
_entry.id   AF-A0A0R1WSG2-F1
#
_cell.length_a   1.000
_cell.length_b   1.000
_cell.length_c   1.000
_cell.angle_alpha   90.00
_cell.angle_beta   90.00
_cell.angle_gamma   90.00
#
_symmetry.space_group_name_H-M   'P 1'
#
loop_
_entity.id
_entity.type
_entity.pdbx_description
1 polymer ?
#
loop_
_entity_poly.entity_id
_entity_poly.type
_entity_poly.pdbx_seq_one_letter_code
_entity_poly.pdbx_strand_id
1 'polypeptide(L)' 'MKTLYDVQQLLKKFGIYVYVGKRMWDIELMALELDHLYKAGVLDKKNYVTAKLILSREHNLEEKREKKPEEFYYGG' A
#
# COMPACT_ATOMS: atom_id res chain seq x y z
N MET A 1 7.90 -6.11 9.82
CA MET A 1 7.05 -5.29 8.94
C MET A 1 5.69 -5.16 9.61
N LYS A 2 5.29 -3.94 9.95
CA LYS A 2 4.08 -3.58 10.70
C LYS A 2 3.33 -2.39 10.10
N THR A 3 3.99 -1.57 9.28
CA THR A 3 3.46 -0.29 8.79
C THR A 3 3.60 -0.18 7.27
N LEU A 4 2.90 0.78 6.65
CA LEU A 4 3.08 1.12 5.24
C LEU A 4 4.55 1.45 4.92
N TYR A 5 5.21 2.17 5.84
CA TYR A 5 6.62 2.53 5.69
C TYR A 5 7.51 1.29 5.60
N ASP A 6 7.25 0.26 6.40
CA ASP A 6 8.03 -0.98 6.33
C ASP A 6 7.83 -1.70 4.98
N VAL A 7 6.64 -1.61 4.36
CA VAL A 7 6.38 -2.14 3.01
C VAL A 7 7.15 -1.34 1.96
N GLN A 8 7.19 -0.01 2.10
CA GLN A 8 8.03 0.84 1.24
C GLN A 8 9.51 0.48 1.36
N GLN A 9 10.01 0.25 2.58
CA GLN A 9 11.40 -0.15 2.79
C GLN A 9 11.70 -1.55 2.24
N LEU A 10 10.72 -2.47 2.25
CA LEU A 10 10.85 -3.76 1.58
C LEU A 10 11.04 -3.59 0.08
N LEU A 11 10.19 -2.80 -0.59
CA LEU A 11 10.27 -2.55 -2.03
C LEU A 11 11.58 -1.87 -2.45
N LYS A 12 12.09 -0.93 -1.63
CA LYS A 12 13.39 -0.28 -1.87
C LYS A 12 14.56 -1.24 -1.94
N LYS A 13 14.51 -2.39 -1.25
CA LYS A 13 15.55 -3.44 -1.34
C LYS A 13 15.65 -4.06 -2.74
N PHE A 14 14.58 -3.95 -3.53
CA PHE A 14 14.50 -4.40 -4.92
C PHE A 14 14.65 -3.25 -5.92
N GLY A 15 15.03 -2.05 -5.46
CA GLY A 15 15.16 -0.86 -6.31
C GLY A 15 13.81 -0.25 -6.74
N ILE A 16 12.71 -0.63 -6.10
CA ILE A 16 11.37 -0.15 -6.42
C ILE A 16 11.03 1.05 -5.53
N TYR A 17 10.75 2.19 -6.16
CA TYR A 17 10.35 3.44 -5.50
C TYR A 17 8.98 3.86 -6.03
N VAL A 18 7.96 3.82 -5.16
CA VAL A 18 6.59 4.20 -5.49
C VAL A 18 6.29 5.58 -4.92
N TYR A 19 5.98 6.52 -5.80
CA TYR A 19 5.46 7.84 -5.44
C TYR A 19 4.77 8.49 -6.64
N VAL A 20 3.44 8.46 -6.64
CA VAL A 20 2.59 9.06 -7.68
C VAL A 20 1.80 10.27 -7.17
N GLY A 21 2.07 10.73 -5.94
CA GLY A 21 1.51 11.93 -5.34
C GLY A 21 0.15 11.75 -4.66
N LYS A 22 -0.54 10.62 -4.88
CA LYS A 22 -1.77 10.25 -4.15
C LYS A 22 -1.54 8.99 -3.34
N ARG A 23 -1.76 9.07 -2.03
CA ARG A 23 -1.49 7.97 -1.08
C ARG A 23 -2.26 6.69 -1.44
N MET A 24 -3.53 6.81 -1.82
CA MET A 24 -4.33 5.66 -2.26
C MET A 24 -3.68 4.95 -3.45
N TRP A 25 -3.18 5.72 -4.42
CA TRP A 25 -2.58 5.18 -5.64
C TRP A 25 -1.20 4.59 -5.37
N ASP A 26 -0.44 5.19 -4.44
CA ASP A 26 0.82 4.60 -3.95
C ASP A 26 0.57 3.23 -3.31
N ILE A 27 -0.50 3.07 -2.53
CA ILE A 27 -0.86 1.79 -1.90
C ILE A 27 -1.17 0.73 -2.95
N GLU A 28 -1.98 1.07 -3.95
CA GLU A 28 -2.32 0.17 -5.06
C GLU A 28 -1.09 -0.23 -5.88
N LEU A 29 -0.22 0.73 -6.22
CA LEU A 29 0.98 0.44 -7.00
C LEU A 29 1.97 -0.41 -6.20
N MET A 30 2.13 -0.15 -4.90
CA MET A 30 2.93 -1.04 -4.04
C MET A 30 2.36 -2.46 -3.99
N ALA A 31 1.04 -2.63 -3.99
CA ALA A 31 0.40 -3.93 -3.99
C ALA A 31 0.66 -4.68 -5.31
N LEU A 32 0.64 -3.98 -6.45
CA LEU A 32 0.98 -4.54 -7.76
C LEU A 32 2.44 -4.99 -7.82
N GLU A 33 3.38 -4.18 -7.35
CA GLU A 33 4.80 -4.52 -7.38
C GLU A 33 5.14 -5.72 -6.47
N LEU A 34 4.47 -5.86 -5.33
CA LEU A 34 4.59 -7.06 -4.50
C LEU A 34 4.14 -8.32 -5.24
N ASP A 35 3.07 -8.23 -6.05
CA ASP A 35 2.58 -9.35 -6.85
C ASP A 35 3.60 -9.73 -7.93
N HIS A 36 4.27 -8.76 -8.56
CA HIS A 36 5.35 -9.00 -9.51
C HIS A 36 6.55 -9.70 -8.87
N LEU A 37 7.03 -9.19 -7.72
CA LEU A 37 8.16 -9.77 -7.01
C LEU A 37 7.87 -11.20 -6.55
N TYR A 38 6.64 -11.47 -6.07
CA TYR A 38 6.23 -12.81 -5.65
C TYR A 38 6.15 -13.77 -6.85
N LYS A 39 5.55 -13.36 -7.97
CA LYS A 39 5.47 -14.17 -9.21
C LYS A 39 6.85 -14.46 -9.81
N ALA A 40 7.78 -13.51 -9.72
CA ALA A 40 9.17 -13.68 -10.16
C ALA A 40 9.99 -14.60 -9.23
N GLY A 41 9.44 -15.03 -8.09
CA GLY A 41 10.10 -15.92 -7.13
C GLY A 41 11.19 -15.24 -6.30
N VAL A 42 11.30 -13.91 -6.32
CA VAL A 42 12.33 -13.15 -5.60
C VAL A 42 11.88 -12.65 -4.23
N LEU A 43 10.58 -12.76 -3.93
CA LEU A 43 10.00 -12.43 -2.62
C LEU A 43 9.41 -13.68 -1.98
N ASP A 44 9.79 -13.97 -0.74
CA ASP A 44 9.26 -15.13 -0.02
C ASP A 44 7.79 -14.93 0.38
N LYS A 45 7.07 -16.05 0.52
CA LYS A 45 5.63 -16.08 0.83
C LYS A 45 5.28 -15.35 2.13
N LYS A 46 6.12 -15.43 3.16
CA LYS A 46 5.84 -14.81 4.46
C LYS A 46 5.86 -13.29 4.34
N ASN A 47 6.88 -12.75 3.68
CA ASN A 47 6.98 -11.31 3.45
C ASN A 47 5.86 -10.83 2.51
N TYR A 48 5.56 -11.56 1.44
CA TYR A 48 4.46 -11.25 0.53
C TYR A 48 3.11 -11.13 1.25
N VAL A 49 2.70 -12.16 2.00
CA VAL A 49 1.41 -12.17 2.72
C VAL A 49 1.36 -11.07 3.76
N THR A 50 2.44 -10.88 4.53
CA THR A 50 2.49 -9.84 5.56
C THR A 50 2.37 -8.44 4.95
N ALA A 51 3.03 -8.19 3.81
CA ALA A 51 2.98 -6.90 3.14
C ALA A 51 1.58 -6.61 2.58
N LYS A 52 0.95 -7.58 1.90
CA LYS A 52 -0.42 -7.45 1.37
C LYS A 52 -1.42 -7.14 2.49
N LEU A 53 -1.33 -7.81 3.65
CA LEU A 53 -2.22 -7.54 4.78
C LEU A 53 -2.09 -6.10 5.29
N ILE A 54 -0.87 -5.58 5.35
CA ILE A 54 -0.62 -4.19 5.76
C ILE A 54 -1.20 -3.22 4.71
N LEU A 55 -0.96 -3.46 3.42
CA LEU A 55 -1.50 -2.62 2.36
C LEU A 55 -3.03 -2.62 2.34
N SER A 56 -3.67 -3.78 2.52
CA SER A 56 -5.14 -3.86 2.61
C SER A 56 -5.70 -3.07 3.81
N ARG A 57 -5.02 -3.12 4.96
CA ARG A 57 -5.41 -2.30 6.12
C ARG A 57 -5.29 -0.81 5.82
N GLU A 58 -4.16 -0.39 5.23
CA GLU A 58 -3.90 1.02 4.92
C GLU A 58 -4.84 1.56 3.83
N HIS A 59 -5.13 0.75 2.80
CA HIS A 59 -6.14 1.04 1.79
C HIS A 59 -7.49 1.36 2.44
N ASN A 60 -7.99 0.47 3.31
CA ASN A 60 -9.28 0.66 3.98
C ASN A 60 -9.31 1.91 4.88
N LEU A 61 -8.17 2.26 5.48
CA LEU A 61 -8.06 3.48 6.28
C LEU A 61 -8.07 4.73 5.40
N GLU A 62 -7.38 4.68 4.26
CA GLU A 62 -7.32 5.80 3.31
C GLU A 62 -8.66 6.01 2.60
N GLU A 63 -9.36 4.95 2.21
CA GLU A 63 -10.70 5.03 1.62
C GLU A 63 -11.70 5.71 2.58
N LYS A 64 -11.63 5.37 3.87
CA LYS A 64 -12.43 6.04 4.91
C LYS A 64 -12.04 7.49 5.11
N ARG A 65 -10.79 7.87 4.84
CA ARG A 65 -10.34 9.27 4.93
C ARG A 65 -10.79 10.06 3.73
N GLU A 66 -10.79 9.50 2.52
CA GLU A 66 -11.22 10.18 1.31
C GLU A 66 -12.73 10.45 1.29
N LYS A 67 -13.54 9.61 1.94
CA LYS A 67 -15.01 9.80 2.07
C LYS A 67 -15.43 10.86 3.09
N LYS A 68 -14.61 11.09 4.13
CA LYS A 68 -14.91 12.06 5.21
C LYS A 68 -14.93 13.55 4.83
N PRO A 69 -14.10 14.05 3.90
CA PRO A 69 -14.16 15.43 3.46
C PRO A 69 -15.54 15.83 2.97
N GLU A 70 -16.19 14.99 2.17
CA GLU A 70 -17.47 15.33 1.52
C GLU A 70 -18.64 15.43 2.50
N GLU A 71 -18.69 14.59 3.54
CA GLU A 71 -19.77 14.61 4.54
C GLU A 71 -19.78 15.87 5.42
N PHE A 72 -18.63 16.54 5.61
CA PHE A 72 -18.56 17.75 6.45
C PHE A 72 -18.99 19.03 5.71
N TYR A 73 -18.94 19.05 4.37
CA TYR A 73 -19.27 20.23 3.57
C TYR A 73 -20.75 20.34 3.19
N TYR A 74 -21.53 19.26 3.28
CA TYR A 74 -22.96 19.25 2.90
C TYR A 74 -23.92 18.96 4.06
N GLY A 75 -23.44 18.87 5.30
CA GLY A 75 -24.23 18.55 6.49
C GLY A 75 -24.51 19.74 7.42
N GLY A 76 -24.84 20.92 6.85
CA GLY A 76 -25.27 22.11 7.58
C GLY A 76 -26.76 22.34 7.49
#